data_AF-A0A3D1BNH5-F1
#
_entry.id   AF-A0A3D1BNH5-F1
#
_cell.length_a   1.000
_cell.length_b   1.000
_cell.length_c   1.000
_cell.angle_alpha   90.00
_cell.angle_beta   90.00
_cell.angle_gamma   90.00
#
_symmetry.space_group_name_H-M   'P 1'
#
loop_
_entity.id
_entity.type
_entity.pdbx_description
1 polymer ?
#
loop_
_entity_poly.entity_id
_entity_poly.type
_entity_poly.pdbx_seq_one_letter_code
_entity_poly.pdbx_strand_id
1 'polypeptide(L)'
;LDSIFTHGFPVDSLRYVPFCDDTEFKLQAAIVQTGSKVKVEVFEASVFNDVFLSGLDKQLIINYNALRKKLTGFPGMRVGNIVEPNNNAGNWEN
;
A
#
# COMPACT_ATOMS: atom_id res chain seq x y z
N LEU A 1 -12.24 -1.10 19.54
CA LEU A 1 -10.85 -0.76 19.95
C LEU A 1 -10.36 -1.67 21.08
N ASP A 2 -11.21 -2.00 22.05
CA ASP A 2 -10.91 -2.74 23.29
C ASP A 2 -10.25 -4.14 23.23
N SER A 3 -10.03 -4.74 22.06
CA SER A 3 -9.45 -6.09 21.99
C SER A 3 -8.28 -6.27 21.02
N ILE A 4 -7.98 -5.28 20.18
CA ILE A 4 -6.89 -5.36 19.17
C ILE A 4 -5.76 -4.38 19.50
N PHE A 5 -6.11 -3.19 20.00
CA PHE A 5 -5.14 -2.17 20.36
C PHE A 5 -5.15 -1.97 21.88
N THR A 6 -3.96 -1.77 22.46
CA THR A 6 -3.84 -1.46 23.88
C THR A 6 -4.47 -0.10 24.20
N HIS A 7 -4.87 0.09 25.45
CA HIS A 7 -5.38 1.38 25.90
C HIS A 7 -4.36 2.50 25.64
N GLY A 8 -4.80 3.59 25.03
CA GLY A 8 -3.94 4.73 24.66
C GLY A 8 -3.18 4.57 23.34
N PHE A 9 -3.39 3.50 22.57
CA PHE A 9 -2.78 3.37 21.24
C PHE A 9 -3.30 4.46 20.29
N PRO A 10 -2.42 5.20 19.59
CA PRO A 10 -2.81 6.32 18.72
C PRO A 10 -3.31 5.79 17.37
N VAL A 11 -4.53 5.22 17.36
CA VAL A 11 -5.14 4.67 16.14
C VAL A 11 -5.32 5.69 15.04
N ASP A 12 -5.57 6.95 15.38
CA ASP A 12 -5.69 8.05 14.40
C ASP A 12 -4.38 8.26 13.62
N SER A 13 -3.24 7.86 14.17
CA SER A 13 -1.94 7.99 13.53
C SER A 13 -1.65 6.90 12.50
N LEU A 14 -2.41 5.79 12.47
CA LEU A 14 -2.17 4.66 11.56
C LEU A 14 -2.27 5.04 10.07
N ARG A 15 -2.99 6.11 9.76
CA ARG A 15 -3.15 6.58 8.39
C ARG A 15 -1.91 7.27 7.83
N TYR A 16 -0.99 7.72 8.69
CA TYR A 16 0.19 8.46 8.27
C TYR A 16 1.37 7.54 8.02
N VAL A 17 2.12 7.86 6.97
CA VAL A 17 3.40 7.26 6.67
C VAL A 17 4.41 7.74 7.72
N PRO A 18 5.06 6.83 8.47
CA PRO A 18 6.00 7.22 9.51
C PRO A 18 7.09 8.16 9.00
N PHE A 19 7.40 9.20 9.77
CA PHE A 19 8.48 10.17 9.50
C PHE A 19 8.33 10.98 8.20
N CYS A 20 7.11 11.11 7.65
CA CYS A 20 6.87 11.78 6.36
C CYS A 20 5.87 12.94 6.45
N ASP A 21 6.08 13.90 7.37
CA ASP A 21 5.35 15.19 7.46
C ASP A 21 3.85 15.10 7.11
N ASP A 22 3.09 14.35 7.91
CA ASP A 22 1.63 14.13 7.76
C ASP A 22 1.18 13.51 6.42
N THR A 23 2.09 12.93 5.64
CA THR A 23 1.72 12.22 4.42
C THR A 23 0.93 10.97 4.77
N GLU A 24 -0.25 10.79 4.18
CA GLU A 24 -1.10 9.64 4.41
C GLU A 24 -0.85 8.50 3.41
N PHE A 25 -1.11 7.27 3.84
CA PHE A 25 -1.31 6.16 2.91
C PHE A 25 -2.53 6.42 2.05
N LYS A 26 -2.44 6.09 0.77
CA LYS A 26 -3.59 6.09 -0.13
C LYS A 26 -4.43 4.86 0.15
N LEU A 27 -5.70 5.05 0.47
CA LEU A 27 -6.66 3.96 0.69
C LEU A 27 -7.78 4.04 -0.34
N GLN A 28 -8.11 2.90 -0.95
CA GLN A 28 -9.20 2.79 -1.92
C GLN A 28 -9.94 1.46 -1.73
N ALA A 29 -11.23 1.43 -2.05
CA ALA A 29 -12.04 0.23 -2.07
C ALA A 29 -12.95 0.22 -3.29
N ALA A 30 -13.21 -0.97 -3.85
CA ALA A 30 -14.06 -1.16 -5.01
C ALA A 30 -14.71 -2.55 -5.01
N ILE A 31 -15.68 -2.75 -5.91
CA ILE A 31 -16.22 -4.07 -6.23
C ILE A 31 -15.82 -4.39 -7.66
N VAL A 32 -15.09 -5.48 -7.85
CA VAL A 32 -14.67 -5.96 -9.17
C VAL A 32 -15.40 -7.26 -9.50
N GLN A 33 -15.83 -7.38 -10.76
CA GLN A 33 -16.44 -8.59 -11.27
C GLN A 33 -15.37 -9.45 -11.94
N THR A 34 -15.18 -10.67 -11.45
CA THR A 34 -14.20 -11.63 -11.99
C THR A 34 -14.67 -12.23 -13.31
N GLY A 35 -13.79 -12.94 -14.02
CA GLY A 35 -14.15 -13.70 -15.23
C GLY A 35 -15.26 -14.75 -15.00
N SER A 36 -15.42 -15.24 -13.76
CA SER A 36 -16.50 -16.15 -13.36
C SER A 36 -17.81 -15.44 -12.99
N LYS A 37 -17.91 -14.13 -13.21
CA LYS A 37 -19.03 -13.24 -12.88
C LYS A 37 -19.30 -13.09 -11.37
N VAL A 38 -18.36 -13.51 -10.52
CA VAL A 38 -18.44 -13.27 -9.08
C VAL A 38 -18.04 -11.83 -8.78
N LYS A 39 -18.83 -11.15 -7.95
CA LYS A 39 -18.48 -9.83 -7.43
C LYS A 39 -17.60 -10.00 -6.21
N VAL A 40 -16.43 -9.40 -6.23
CA VAL A 40 -15.46 -9.46 -5.13
C VAL A 40 -15.17 -8.04 -4.66
N GLU A 41 -15.27 -7.84 -3.35
CA GLU A 41 -14.84 -6.61 -2.70
C GLU A 41 -13.31 -6.60 -2.63
N VAL A 42 -12.71 -5.53 -3.10
CA VAL A 42 -11.26 -5.34 -3.07
C VAL A 42 -10.94 -4.02 -2.40
N PHE A 43 -9.77 -3.96 -1.78
CA PHE A 43 -9.19 -2.72 -1.31
C PHE A 43 -7.74 -2.61 -1.74
N GLU A 44 -7.21 -1.40 -1.70
CA GLU A 44 -5.79 -1.14 -1.84
C GLU A 44 -5.37 -0.10 -0.80
N ALA A 45 -4.31 -0.41 -0.05
CA ALA A 45 -3.57 0.55 0.77
C ALA A 45 -2.16 0.70 0.18
N SER A 46 -1.76 1.91 -0.21
CA SER A 46 -0.51 2.12 -0.95
C SER A 46 0.23 3.40 -0.60
N VAL A 47 1.55 3.39 -0.86
CA VAL A 47 2.46 4.54 -0.75
C VAL A 47 3.57 4.42 -1.79
N PHE A 48 3.98 5.54 -2.39
CA PHE A 48 5.12 5.57 -3.32
C PHE A 48 6.44 5.53 -2.57
N ASN A 49 7.47 4.91 -3.17
CA ASN A 49 8.80 4.87 -2.55
C ASN A 49 9.43 6.26 -2.41
N ASP A 50 9.05 7.23 -3.25
CA ASP A 50 9.55 8.61 -3.13
C ASP A 50 9.15 9.25 -1.79
N VAL A 51 8.04 8.79 -1.21
CA VAL A 51 7.61 9.14 0.14
C VAL A 51 8.22 8.17 1.14
N PHE A 52 7.97 6.87 0.97
CA PHE A 52 8.32 5.85 1.97
C PHE A 52 9.83 5.73 2.23
N LEU A 53 10.66 5.98 1.21
CA LEU A 53 12.12 5.95 1.29
C LEU A 53 12.72 7.36 1.32
N SER A 54 11.91 8.38 1.63
CA SER A 54 12.38 9.76 1.76
C SER A 54 13.56 9.84 2.73
N GLY A 55 14.57 10.63 2.36
CA GLY A 55 15.81 10.76 3.11
C GLY A 55 16.92 9.76 2.74
N LEU A 56 16.62 8.73 1.95
CA LEU A 56 17.65 7.84 1.38
C LEU A 56 18.23 8.43 0.08
N ASP A 57 19.23 7.74 -0.49
CA ASP A 57 19.88 8.14 -1.74
C ASP A 57 18.87 8.18 -2.90
N LYS A 58 18.70 9.37 -3.48
CA LYS A 58 17.72 9.62 -4.55
C LYS A 58 17.97 8.77 -5.80
N GLN A 59 19.23 8.52 -6.17
CA GLN A 59 19.54 7.72 -7.35
C GLN A 59 19.18 6.24 -7.13
N LEU A 60 19.40 5.73 -5.91
CA LEU A 60 18.97 4.39 -5.54
C LEU A 60 17.45 4.26 -5.54
N ILE A 61 16.73 5.26 -5.04
CA ILE A 61 15.25 5.28 -5.07
C ILE A 61 14.75 5.24 -6.53
N ILE A 62 15.32 6.06 -7.42
CA ILE A 62 14.96 6.06 -8.85
C ILE A 62 15.19 4.68 -9.48
N ASN A 63 16.36 4.08 -9.24
CA ASN A 63 16.70 2.76 -9.77
C ASN A 63 15.76 1.69 -9.22
N TYR A 64 15.45 1.75 -7.93
CA TYR A 64 14.52 0.83 -7.28
C TYR A 64 13.09 1.00 -7.80
N ASN A 65 12.62 2.23 -8.03
CA ASN A 65 11.32 2.49 -8.64
C ASN A 65 11.19 1.90 -10.04
N ALA A 66 12.24 2.02 -10.87
CA ALA A 66 12.27 1.40 -12.18
C ALA A 66 12.17 -0.13 -12.09
N LEU A 67 12.91 -0.74 -11.17
CA LEU A 67 12.84 -2.19 -10.90
C LEU A 67 11.44 -2.61 -10.41
N ARG A 68 10.88 -1.89 -9.43
CA ARG A 68 9.58 -2.21 -8.82
C ARG A 68 8.42 -2.07 -9.80
N LYS A 69 8.47 -1.06 -10.67
CA LYS A 69 7.50 -0.91 -11.76
C LYS A 69 7.56 -2.09 -12.74
N LYS A 70 8.75 -2.62 -13.02
CA LYS A 70 8.93 -3.80 -13.88
C LYS A 70 8.44 -5.09 -13.21
N LEU A 71 8.71 -5.28 -11.92
CA LEU A 71 8.37 -6.52 -11.20
C LEU A 71 6.91 -6.57 -10.76
N THR A 72 6.37 -5.45 -10.28
CA THR A 72 5.07 -5.43 -9.57
C THR A 72 4.03 -4.52 -10.21
N GLY A 73 4.42 -3.77 -11.24
CA GLY A 73 3.57 -2.73 -11.86
C GLY A 73 3.42 -1.46 -11.03
N PHE A 74 3.98 -1.39 -9.82
CA PHE A 74 3.80 -0.28 -8.89
C PHE A 74 5.14 0.18 -8.26
N PRO A 75 5.57 1.44 -8.43
CA PRO A 75 6.82 1.97 -7.87
C PRO A 75 6.67 2.36 -6.39
N GLY A 76 6.30 1.39 -5.57
CA GLY A 76 5.97 1.62 -4.17
C GLY A 76 5.60 0.33 -3.43
N MET A 77 5.06 0.52 -2.23
CA MET A 77 4.51 -0.53 -1.39
C MET A 77 2.98 -0.48 -1.51
N ARG A 78 2.35 -1.62 -1.79
CA ARG A 78 0.90 -1.76 -1.76
C ARG A 78 0.46 -3.09 -1.15
N VAL A 79 -0.60 -3.05 -0.37
CA VAL A 79 -1.39 -4.20 0.08
C VAL A 79 -2.71 -4.18 -0.65
N GLY A 80 -3.13 -5.34 -1.15
CA GLY A 80 -4.33 -5.42 -1.98
C GLY A 80 -4.11 -4.88 -3.39
N ASN A 81 -5.18 -4.84 -4.17
CA ASN A 81 -5.17 -4.31 -5.54
C ASN A 81 -6.60 -3.89 -5.90
N ILE A 82 -6.77 -2.63 -6.30
CA ILE A 82 -8.09 -2.07 -6.59
C ILE A 82 -8.70 -2.62 -7.90
N VAL A 83 -7.89 -3.23 -8.76
CA VAL A 83 -8.27 -3.69 -10.10
C VAL A 83 -8.59 -5.18 -10.15
N GLU A 84 -7.95 -5.99 -9.30
CA GLU A 84 -8.12 -7.44 -9.31
C GLU A 84 -7.99 -8.04 -7.89
N PRO A 85 -8.74 -9.10 -7.57
CA PRO A 85 -8.56 -9.80 -6.31
C PRO A 85 -7.19 -10.46 -6.24
N ASN A 86 -6.40 -10.12 -5.21
CA ASN A 86 -5.08 -10.72 -4.96
C ASN A 86 -4.99 -11.35 -3.55
N ASN A 87 -6.13 -11.66 -2.93
CA ASN A 87 -6.23 -12.17 -1.56
C ASN A 87 -5.56 -11.24 -0.52
N ASN A 88 -5.65 -9.92 -0.73
CA ASN A 88 -5.05 -8.89 0.12
C ASN A 88 -3.52 -9.01 0.28
N ALA A 89 -2.84 -9.61 -0.71
CA ALA A 89 -1.40 -9.78 -0.68
C ALA A 89 -0.66 -8.43 -0.82
N GLY A 90 0.52 -8.35 -0.21
CA GLY A 90 1.48 -7.27 -0.41
C GLY A 90 2.29 -7.47 -1.68
N ASN A 91 2.73 -6.39 -2.33
CA ASN A 91 3.55 -6.46 -3.55
C ASN A 91 5.05 -6.74 -3.28
N TRP A 92 5.44 -7.20 -2.11
CA TRP A 92 6.85 -7.36 -1.69
C TRP A 92 7.24 -8.80 -1.33
N GLU A 93 6.32 -9.75 -1.39
CA GLU A 93 6.56 -11.15 -0.99
C GLU A 93 7.02 -12.07 -2.13
N ASN A 94 7.28 -11.53 -3.34
CA ASN A 94 7.60 -12.30 -4.54
C ASN A 94 9.03 -12.04 -5.04
#